data_AF-A0A7I8DRX7-F1
#
_entry.id   AF-A0A7I8DRX7-F1
#
_cell.length_a   1.000
_cell.length_b   1.000
_cell.length_c   1.000
_cell.angle_alpha   90.00
_cell.angle_beta   90.00
_cell.angle_gamma   90.00
#
_symmetry.space_group_name_H-M   'P 1'
#
loop_
_entity.id
_entity.type
_entity.pdbx_description
1 polymer ?
#
loop_
_entity_poly.entity_id
_entity_poly.type
_entity_poly.pdbx_seq_one_letter_code
_entity_poly.pdbx_strand_id
1 'polypeptide(L)'
;MKKVLLILFLAVILLCSCSKKADSNYPEFPKTKWGMSMKETLDAYKISKKDTSYFEEGLGFTLKGYKLFGEKTSEIIFSFIDLKDGNPVLCAVNVTYPDNTDMNNVLKKMQKAYGKTISNVTIYDQYQVIEGIIPVREYSESEHLKFWADEPVIKYLPEKENENYRDHWEPFQPGLTAENWDTFTQNARMVTVVWSDNGEFPSLEKNSLTFKAYNLIVYNSLKNRLSNQK
;
A
#
# COMPACT_ATOMS: atom_id res chain seq x y z
N MET A 1 -37.53 57.13 24.96
CA MET A 1 -37.62 55.69 25.23
C MET A 1 -37.14 54.94 23.99
N LYS A 2 -35.88 54.47 23.99
CA LYS A 2 -35.26 53.77 22.85
C LYS A 2 -35.55 52.27 22.96
N LYS A 3 -36.12 51.68 21.91
CA LYS A 3 -36.35 50.24 21.78
C LYS A 3 -35.00 49.55 21.52
N VAL A 4 -34.60 48.62 22.39
CA VAL A 4 -33.44 47.74 22.17
C VAL A 4 -33.96 46.46 21.52
N LEU A 5 -33.56 46.22 20.28
CA LEU A 5 -33.86 45.03 19.51
C LEU A 5 -32.79 43.97 19.84
N LEU A 6 -33.18 42.90 20.52
CA LEU A 6 -32.29 41.79 20.86
C LEU A 6 -32.27 40.80 19.69
N ILE A 7 -31.18 40.80 18.89
CA ILE A 7 -30.98 39.85 17.81
C ILE A 7 -30.24 38.62 18.37
N LEU A 8 -30.95 37.50 18.49
CA LEU A 8 -30.34 36.19 18.78
C LEU A 8 -29.60 35.68 17.54
N PHE A 9 -28.27 35.69 17.58
CA PHE A 9 -27.43 34.97 16.63
C PHE A 9 -27.46 33.47 16.95
N LEU A 10 -28.27 32.69 16.22
CA LEU A 10 -28.13 31.24 16.17
C LEU A 10 -26.90 30.90 15.32
N ALA A 11 -25.77 30.66 15.97
CA ALA A 11 -24.61 30.05 15.32
C ALA A 11 -24.95 28.57 15.07
N VAL A 12 -25.33 28.24 13.83
CA VAL A 12 -25.40 26.85 13.36
C VAL A 12 -23.98 26.33 13.33
N ILE A 13 -23.58 25.65 14.41
CA ILE A 13 -22.36 24.85 14.45
C ILE A 13 -22.60 23.71 13.47
N LEU A 14 -22.12 23.89 12.23
CA LEU A 14 -21.82 22.79 11.33
C LEU A 14 -20.86 21.89 12.10
N LEU A 15 -21.41 20.83 12.68
CA LEU A 15 -20.65 19.68 13.14
C LEU A 15 -20.03 19.04 11.89
N CYS A 16 -18.93 19.64 11.42
CA CYS A 16 -17.88 18.89 10.77
C CYS A 16 -17.47 17.84 11.79
N SER A 17 -18.13 16.68 11.70
CA SER A 17 -17.63 15.42 12.24
C SER A 17 -16.32 15.13 11.50
N CYS A 18 -15.28 15.87 11.83
CA CYS A 18 -13.91 15.41 11.75
C CYS A 18 -13.78 14.33 12.81
N SER A 19 -14.37 13.16 12.55
CA SER A 19 -13.80 11.93 13.06
C SER A 19 -12.39 11.91 12.49
N LYS A 20 -11.41 12.19 13.36
CA LYS A 20 -10.01 11.84 13.12
C LYS A 20 -10.01 10.32 12.92
N LYS A 21 -10.21 9.87 11.67
CA LYS A 21 -9.89 8.51 11.26
C LYS A 21 -8.42 8.34 11.64
N ALA A 22 -8.12 7.35 12.47
CA ALA A 22 -6.76 7.03 12.90
C ALA A 22 -5.81 7.18 11.71
N ASP A 23 -4.81 8.04 11.84
CA ASP A 23 -3.71 8.07 10.89
C ASP A 23 -3.14 6.65 10.84
N SER A 24 -3.13 6.05 9.66
CA SER A 24 -2.51 4.73 9.49
C SER A 24 -1.02 4.87 9.80
N ASN A 25 -0.47 3.95 10.60
CA ASN A 25 0.95 3.98 10.96
C ASN A 25 1.89 3.54 9.82
N TYR A 26 1.32 3.03 8.71
CA TYR A 26 2.06 2.57 7.54
C TYR A 26 2.03 3.57 6.37
N PRO A 27 3.03 3.52 5.46
CA PRO A 27 3.03 4.34 4.26
C PRO A 27 1.83 4.07 3.35
N GLU A 28 1.22 5.14 2.84
CA GLU A 28 0.11 5.08 1.88
C GLU A 28 0.53 5.72 0.56
N PHE A 29 0.00 5.22 -0.57
CA PHE A 29 0.21 5.91 -1.84
C PHE A 29 -0.61 7.22 -1.88
N PRO A 30 -0.10 8.31 -2.48
CA PRO A 30 -0.79 9.61 -2.43
C PRO A 30 -2.25 9.52 -2.90
N LYS A 31 -3.14 10.20 -2.17
CA LYS A 31 -4.60 10.25 -2.38
C LYS A 31 -5.35 8.93 -2.18
N THR A 32 -4.69 7.81 -1.94
CA THR A 32 -5.35 6.50 -1.77
C THR A 32 -5.26 6.02 -0.33
N LYS A 33 -5.97 4.92 -0.06
CA LYS A 33 -5.75 4.06 1.10
C LYS A 33 -5.69 2.61 0.65
N TRP A 34 -4.88 1.79 1.30
CA TRP A 34 -4.91 0.35 1.08
C TRP A 34 -6.30 -0.21 1.39
N GLY A 35 -6.77 -1.13 0.55
CA GLY A 35 -8.12 -1.69 0.68
C GLY A 35 -9.23 -0.89 -0.05
N MET A 36 -8.92 0.26 -0.67
CA MET A 36 -9.88 0.95 -1.53
C MET A 36 -10.28 0.08 -2.73
N SER A 37 -11.55 0.14 -3.12
CA SER A 37 -12.02 -0.41 -4.39
C SER A 37 -11.44 0.35 -5.60
N MET A 38 -11.52 -0.24 -6.78
CA MET A 38 -11.11 0.41 -8.02
C MET A 38 -11.85 1.72 -8.26
N LYS A 39 -13.17 1.73 -8.01
CA LYS A 39 -14.00 2.93 -8.15
C LYS A 39 -13.55 4.04 -7.19
N GLU A 40 -13.35 3.73 -5.91
CA GLU A 40 -12.87 4.71 -4.93
C GLU A 40 -11.49 5.27 -5.31
N THR A 41 -10.62 4.43 -5.87
CA THR A 41 -9.29 4.83 -6.35
C THR A 41 -9.39 5.79 -7.53
N LEU A 42 -10.24 5.52 -8.53
CA LEU A 42 -10.51 6.44 -9.64
C LEU A 42 -11.10 7.77 -9.15
N ASP A 43 -12.07 7.70 -8.24
CA ASP A 43 -12.74 8.89 -7.66
C ASP A 43 -11.73 9.79 -6.91
N ALA A 44 -10.80 9.19 -6.16
CA ALA A 44 -9.74 9.91 -5.46
C ALA A 44 -8.83 10.73 -6.40
N TYR A 45 -8.68 10.26 -7.64
CA TYR A 45 -7.94 10.94 -8.70
C TYR A 45 -8.82 11.83 -9.59
N LYS A 46 -10.15 11.81 -9.39
CA LYS A 46 -11.15 12.51 -10.21
C LYS A 46 -11.05 12.13 -11.68
N ILE A 47 -10.87 10.85 -11.94
CA ILE A 47 -10.74 10.27 -13.28
C ILE A 47 -11.77 9.16 -13.49
N SER A 48 -11.91 8.74 -14.73
CA SER A 48 -12.74 7.62 -15.15
C SER A 48 -11.90 6.59 -15.92
N LYS A 49 -12.51 5.45 -16.27
CA LYS A 49 -11.91 4.46 -17.17
C LYS A 49 -11.37 5.09 -18.47
N LYS A 50 -12.03 6.12 -19.02
CA LYS A 50 -11.64 6.75 -20.28
C LYS A 50 -10.32 7.53 -20.19
N ASP A 51 -9.91 7.89 -18.98
CA ASP A 51 -8.69 8.65 -18.71
C ASP A 51 -7.48 7.73 -18.48
N THR A 52 -7.68 6.41 -18.50
CA THR A 52 -6.65 5.41 -18.27
C THR A 52 -6.08 4.89 -19.60
N SER A 53 -4.79 4.56 -19.64
CA SER A 53 -4.17 3.94 -20.82
C SER A 53 -4.37 2.43 -20.89
N TYR A 54 -4.72 1.83 -19.76
CA TYR A 54 -5.09 0.42 -19.61
C TYR A 54 -6.09 0.33 -18.46
N PHE A 55 -7.07 -0.55 -18.61
CA PHE A 55 -8.09 -0.80 -17.61
C PHE A 55 -8.61 -2.22 -17.75
N GLU A 56 -8.51 -2.98 -16.66
CA GLU A 56 -9.11 -4.30 -16.53
C GLU A 56 -9.82 -4.39 -15.18
N GLU A 57 -11.14 -4.57 -15.23
CA GLU A 57 -12.01 -4.57 -14.06
C GLU A 57 -11.53 -5.61 -13.05
N GLY A 58 -11.37 -5.18 -11.79
CA GLY A 58 -10.90 -6.04 -10.70
C GLY A 58 -9.41 -6.39 -10.70
N LEU A 59 -8.66 -6.12 -11.76
CA LEU A 59 -7.21 -6.39 -11.80
C LEU A 59 -6.36 -5.12 -11.69
N GLY A 60 -6.64 -4.09 -12.49
CA GLY A 60 -5.78 -2.92 -12.51
C GLY A 60 -6.08 -1.88 -13.57
N PHE A 61 -5.47 -0.72 -13.41
CA PHE A 61 -5.48 0.34 -14.40
C PHE A 61 -4.18 1.14 -14.39
N THR A 62 -3.91 1.83 -15.50
CA THR A 62 -2.68 2.61 -15.70
C THR A 62 -2.98 4.07 -16.01
N LEU A 63 -2.28 4.99 -15.33
CA LEU A 63 -2.26 6.42 -15.62
C LEU A 63 -0.93 6.83 -16.22
N LYS A 64 -0.93 7.73 -17.20
CA LYS A 64 0.30 8.26 -17.81
C LYS A 64 0.44 9.75 -17.60
N GLY A 65 1.68 10.23 -17.50
CA GLY A 65 1.98 11.66 -17.46
C GLY A 65 1.50 12.38 -16.20
N TYR A 66 1.22 11.65 -15.12
CA TYR A 66 0.75 12.23 -13.87
C TYR A 66 1.92 12.86 -13.11
N LYS A 67 1.68 13.98 -12.41
CA LYS A 67 2.71 14.63 -11.60
C LYS A 67 2.73 14.03 -10.19
N LEU A 68 3.80 13.30 -9.87
CA LEU A 68 3.99 12.63 -8.58
C LEU A 68 5.33 13.04 -7.98
N PHE A 69 5.35 13.40 -6.70
CA PHE A 69 6.55 13.86 -5.99
C PHE A 69 7.36 14.95 -6.71
N GLY A 70 6.67 15.82 -7.46
CA GLY A 70 7.29 16.94 -8.16
C GLY A 70 7.66 16.65 -9.62
N GLU A 71 7.73 15.40 -10.03
CA GLU A 71 8.15 14.96 -11.37
C GLU A 71 6.99 14.34 -12.16
N LYS A 72 7.11 14.32 -13.49
CA LYS A 72 6.11 13.71 -14.38
C LYS A 72 6.42 12.23 -14.56
N THR A 73 5.45 11.36 -14.28
CA THR A 73 5.60 9.91 -14.46
C THR A 73 5.42 9.51 -15.93
N SER A 74 6.11 8.47 -16.36
CA SER A 74 5.78 7.75 -17.60
C SER A 74 4.46 7.01 -17.40
N GLU A 75 4.37 6.27 -16.30
CA GLU A 75 3.18 5.54 -15.92
C GLU A 75 3.05 5.30 -14.42
N ILE A 76 1.82 5.09 -13.97
CA ILE A 76 1.44 4.63 -12.64
C ILE A 76 0.46 3.49 -12.83
N ILE A 77 0.82 2.30 -12.38
CA ILE A 77 0.00 1.09 -12.45
C ILE A 77 -0.58 0.85 -11.05
N PHE A 78 -1.91 0.84 -10.97
CA PHE A 78 -2.64 0.45 -9.76
C PHE A 78 -3.09 -1.00 -9.90
N SER A 79 -2.75 -1.83 -8.92
CA SER A 79 -3.08 -3.25 -8.92
C SER A 79 -4.04 -3.59 -7.79
N PHE A 80 -5.04 -4.40 -8.13
CA PHE A 80 -6.11 -4.83 -7.24
C PHE A 80 -6.05 -6.34 -7.08
N ILE A 81 -6.53 -6.82 -5.93
CA ILE A 81 -6.63 -8.25 -5.67
C ILE A 81 -7.97 -8.58 -5.05
N ASP A 82 -8.55 -9.68 -5.53
CA ASP A 82 -9.67 -10.35 -4.89
C ASP A 82 -9.15 -11.55 -4.10
N LEU A 83 -9.30 -11.53 -2.76
CA LEU A 83 -8.93 -12.64 -1.88
C LEU A 83 -10.06 -13.69 -1.75
N LYS A 84 -10.91 -13.81 -2.77
CA LYS A 84 -12.12 -14.66 -2.85
C LYS A 84 -13.33 -14.09 -2.09
N ASP A 85 -13.39 -12.77 -1.96
CA ASP A 85 -14.51 -12.05 -1.37
C ASP A 85 -15.43 -11.40 -2.44
N GLY A 86 -15.09 -11.54 -3.73
CA GLY A 86 -15.84 -10.93 -4.84
C GLY A 86 -15.65 -9.41 -4.94
N ASN A 87 -14.73 -8.86 -4.14
CA ASN A 87 -14.52 -7.42 -3.97
C ASN A 87 -13.01 -7.13 -4.11
N PRO A 88 -12.51 -6.92 -5.33
CA PRO A 88 -11.12 -6.58 -5.54
C PRO A 88 -10.74 -5.24 -4.91
N VAL A 89 -9.62 -5.21 -4.19
CA VAL A 89 -9.14 -4.02 -3.46
C VAL A 89 -7.68 -3.68 -3.78
N LEU A 90 -7.33 -2.40 -3.69
CA LEU A 90 -6.01 -1.86 -3.97
C LEU A 90 -4.96 -2.50 -3.04
N CYS A 91 -3.95 -3.13 -3.64
CA CYS A 91 -2.91 -3.86 -2.89
C CYS A 91 -1.47 -3.50 -3.31
N ALA A 92 -1.29 -2.89 -4.48
CA ALA A 92 0.01 -2.42 -4.93
C ALA A 92 -0.09 -1.25 -5.91
N VAL A 93 0.96 -0.43 -5.95
CA VAL A 93 1.13 0.63 -6.94
C VAL A 93 2.58 0.61 -7.44
N ASN A 94 2.77 0.53 -8.75
CA ASN A 94 4.08 0.68 -9.39
C ASN A 94 4.13 1.98 -10.18
N VAL A 95 5.21 2.72 -10.06
CA VAL A 95 5.43 3.99 -10.75
C VAL A 95 6.71 3.90 -11.54
N THR A 96 6.67 4.33 -12.79
CA THR A 96 7.84 4.49 -13.64
C THR A 96 7.97 5.94 -14.07
N TYR A 97 9.18 6.48 -13.98
CA TYR A 97 9.53 7.81 -14.46
C TYR A 97 10.38 7.73 -15.73
N PRO A 98 10.40 8.77 -16.57
CA PRO A 98 11.34 8.87 -17.68
C PRO A 98 12.81 8.80 -17.22
N ASP A 99 13.71 8.33 -18.08
CA ASP A 99 15.15 8.17 -17.78
C ASP A 99 15.85 9.47 -17.34
N ASN A 100 15.38 10.61 -17.86
CA ASN A 100 15.95 11.93 -17.59
C ASN A 100 15.32 12.62 -16.35
N THR A 101 14.55 11.90 -15.54
CA THR A 101 13.91 12.43 -14.34
C THR A 101 14.93 12.72 -13.24
N ASP A 102 14.76 13.84 -12.53
CA ASP A 102 15.51 14.12 -11.31
C ASP A 102 15.00 13.24 -10.16
N MET A 103 15.52 12.01 -10.08
CA MET A 103 15.14 11.06 -9.04
C MET A 103 15.60 11.49 -7.64
N ASN A 104 16.60 12.37 -7.52
CA ASN A 104 17.00 12.96 -6.24
C ASN A 104 15.91 13.90 -5.69
N ASN A 105 15.25 14.68 -6.55
CA ASN A 105 14.09 15.47 -6.14
C ASN A 105 12.94 14.55 -5.69
N VAL A 106 12.66 13.47 -6.43
CA VAL A 106 11.65 12.47 -6.03
C VAL A 106 11.97 11.89 -4.64
N LEU A 107 13.21 11.44 -4.42
CA LEU A 107 13.68 10.89 -3.15
C LEU A 107 13.48 11.87 -2.00
N LYS A 108 13.92 13.13 -2.18
CA LYS A 108 13.76 14.19 -1.17
C LYS A 108 12.30 14.41 -0.79
N LYS A 109 11.39 14.37 -1.77
CA LYS A 109 9.95 14.53 -1.52
C LYS A 109 9.35 13.31 -0.81
N MET A 110 9.82 12.10 -1.15
CA MET A 110 9.43 10.89 -0.45
C MET A 110 9.91 10.86 1.00
N GLN A 111 11.18 11.21 1.27
CA GLN A 111 11.71 11.35 2.63
C GLN A 111 10.91 12.37 3.45
N LYS A 112 10.46 13.47 2.84
CA LYS A 112 9.57 14.43 3.50
C LYS A 112 8.19 13.83 3.81
N ALA A 113 7.67 12.96 2.95
CA ALA A 113 6.35 12.35 3.09
C ALA A 113 6.32 11.17 4.07
N TYR A 114 7.35 10.32 4.04
CA TYR A 114 7.37 9.02 4.73
C TYR A 114 8.43 8.94 5.85
N GLY A 115 9.26 9.97 6.00
CA GLY A 115 10.28 10.01 7.04
C GLY A 115 11.55 9.22 6.69
N LYS A 116 12.14 8.60 7.72
CA LYS A 116 13.43 7.90 7.60
C LYS A 116 13.26 6.58 6.84
N THR A 117 14.29 6.24 6.06
CA THR A 117 14.39 4.95 5.42
C THR A 117 14.80 3.86 6.42
N ILE A 118 14.64 2.60 6.00
CA ILE A 118 15.19 1.43 6.69
C ILE A 118 16.31 0.80 5.86
N SER A 119 17.22 0.10 6.53
CA SER A 119 18.45 -0.42 5.91
C SER A 119 18.24 -1.67 5.06
N ASN A 120 17.19 -2.44 5.29
CA ASN A 120 16.91 -3.66 4.53
C ASN A 120 15.43 -4.01 4.51
N VAL A 121 15.05 -4.84 3.55
CA VAL A 121 13.74 -5.48 3.46
C VAL A 121 13.86 -6.91 2.97
N THR A 122 12.99 -7.77 3.47
CA THR A 122 12.79 -9.13 2.97
C THR A 122 11.49 -9.16 2.16
N ILE A 123 11.58 -9.53 0.89
CA ILE A 123 10.45 -9.58 -0.04
C ILE A 123 10.09 -11.03 -0.30
N TYR A 124 8.86 -11.39 0.03
CA TYR A 124 8.25 -12.67 -0.30
C TYR A 124 7.42 -12.50 -1.58
N ASP A 125 7.84 -13.17 -2.66
CA ASP A 125 7.17 -13.10 -3.96
C ASP A 125 5.86 -13.89 -3.94
N GLN A 126 4.89 -13.47 -4.76
CA GLN A 126 3.59 -14.14 -4.88
C GLN A 126 3.47 -14.92 -6.19
N TYR A 127 4.39 -14.71 -7.14
CA TYR A 127 4.28 -15.25 -8.50
C TYR A 127 5.31 -16.34 -8.83
N GLN A 128 6.30 -16.54 -7.98
CA GLN A 128 7.31 -17.59 -8.16
C GLN A 128 6.95 -18.79 -7.28
N VAL A 129 6.37 -19.83 -7.89
CA VAL A 129 6.00 -21.05 -7.17
C VAL A 129 7.04 -22.13 -7.45
N ILE A 130 7.82 -22.47 -6.43
CA ILE A 130 8.53 -23.74 -6.34
C ILE A 130 7.91 -24.47 -5.15
N GLU A 131 7.44 -25.70 -5.35
CA GLU A 131 6.75 -26.46 -4.31
C GLU A 131 7.63 -26.60 -3.05
N GLY A 132 7.08 -26.22 -1.89
CA GLY A 132 7.78 -26.25 -0.60
C GLY A 132 8.84 -25.16 -0.38
N ILE A 133 9.07 -24.26 -1.33
CA ILE A 133 10.04 -23.16 -1.18
C ILE A 133 9.31 -21.82 -1.27
N ILE A 134 9.34 -21.06 -0.17
CA ILE A 134 8.86 -19.69 -0.18
C ILE A 134 9.83 -18.80 -0.98
N PRO A 135 9.39 -18.13 -2.06
CA PRO A 135 10.25 -17.31 -2.88
C PRO A 135 10.63 -16.04 -2.11
N VAL A 136 11.83 -16.01 -1.54
CA VAL A 136 12.30 -14.91 -0.70
C VAL A 136 13.54 -14.26 -1.31
N ARG A 137 13.57 -12.92 -1.27
CA ARG A 137 14.75 -12.14 -1.63
C ARG A 137 14.99 -11.04 -0.60
N GLU A 138 16.23 -10.88 -0.19
CA GLU A 138 16.66 -9.82 0.72
C GLU A 138 17.30 -8.70 -0.08
N TYR A 139 16.99 -7.46 0.32
CA TYR A 139 17.55 -6.26 -0.29
C TYR A 139 18.08 -5.35 0.80
N SER A 140 19.26 -4.78 0.55
CA SER A 140 19.88 -3.78 1.42
C SER A 140 19.89 -2.42 0.73
N GLU A 141 19.75 -1.38 1.54
CA GLU A 141 19.76 0.01 1.08
C GLU A 141 21.09 0.31 0.39
N SER A 142 21.03 1.08 -0.69
CA SER A 142 22.21 1.55 -1.42
C SER A 142 22.04 3.02 -1.82
N GLU A 143 22.97 3.57 -2.59
CA GLU A 143 22.77 4.87 -3.22
C GLU A 143 21.55 4.86 -4.16
N HIS A 144 21.35 3.74 -4.87
CA HIS A 144 20.32 3.59 -5.89
C HIS A 144 19.04 2.89 -5.44
N LEU A 145 18.92 2.59 -4.14
CA LEU A 145 17.81 1.82 -3.61
C LEU A 145 17.50 2.23 -2.18
N LYS A 146 16.27 2.70 -1.95
CA LYS A 146 15.80 3.24 -0.66
C LYS A 146 14.48 2.60 -0.25
N PHE A 147 14.32 2.32 1.03
CA PHE A 147 13.16 1.60 1.56
C PHE A 147 12.46 2.35 2.68
N TRP A 148 11.14 2.27 2.68
CA TRP A 148 10.31 2.50 3.86
C TRP A 148 9.45 1.26 4.04
N ALA A 149 9.24 0.84 5.28
CA ALA A 149 8.30 -0.22 5.55
C ALA A 149 7.62 -0.02 6.88
N ASP A 150 6.46 -0.64 7.00
CA ASP A 150 5.74 -0.77 8.25
C ASP A 150 6.37 -1.85 9.16
N GLU A 151 5.79 -2.04 10.32
CA GLU A 151 6.09 -3.14 11.21
C GLU A 151 5.90 -4.52 10.54
N PRO A 152 6.65 -5.54 10.99
CA PRO A 152 6.47 -6.90 10.50
C PRO A 152 5.09 -7.49 10.84
N VAL A 153 4.66 -8.49 10.07
CA VAL A 153 3.35 -9.14 10.23
C VAL A 153 3.12 -9.60 11.66
N ILE A 154 4.12 -10.20 12.32
CA ILE A 154 4.01 -10.74 13.69
C ILE A 154 3.54 -9.70 14.71
N LYS A 155 3.83 -8.40 14.50
CA LYS A 155 3.42 -7.33 15.42
C LYS A 155 1.92 -7.06 15.43
N TYR A 156 1.21 -7.53 14.41
CA TYR A 156 -0.23 -7.34 14.25
C TYR A 156 -1.05 -8.58 14.62
N LEU A 157 -0.39 -9.73 14.78
CA LEU A 157 -1.05 -10.99 15.08
C LEU A 157 -1.32 -11.12 16.59
N PRO A 158 -2.56 -11.42 17.01
CA PRO A 158 -2.83 -11.76 18.40
C PRO A 158 -2.12 -13.07 18.76
N GLU A 159 -1.36 -13.09 19.87
CA GLU A 159 -0.57 -14.25 20.29
C GLU A 159 -1.40 -15.55 20.36
N LYS A 160 -2.61 -15.47 20.92
CA LYS A 160 -3.54 -16.61 21.05
C LYS A 160 -4.16 -17.06 19.73
N GLU A 161 -4.06 -16.26 18.68
CA GLU A 161 -4.65 -16.53 17.37
C GLU A 161 -3.59 -16.76 16.27
N ASN A 162 -2.29 -16.73 16.62
CA ASN A 162 -1.20 -16.80 15.66
C ASN A 162 -1.29 -18.05 14.76
N GLU A 163 -1.52 -19.22 15.35
CA GLU A 163 -1.69 -20.48 14.60
C GLU A 163 -2.94 -20.45 13.70
N ASN A 164 -4.03 -19.84 14.18
CA ASN A 164 -5.24 -19.70 13.38
C ASN A 164 -5.03 -18.77 12.18
N TYR A 165 -4.27 -17.69 12.35
CA TYR A 165 -3.87 -16.83 11.24
C TYR A 165 -2.98 -17.56 10.24
N ARG A 166 -2.01 -18.36 10.71
CA ARG A 166 -1.16 -19.20 9.83
C ARG A 166 -2.00 -20.05 8.89
N ASP A 167 -2.90 -20.86 9.46
CA ASP A 167 -3.66 -21.87 8.70
C ASP A 167 -4.56 -21.21 7.63
N HIS A 168 -5.01 -19.99 7.87
CA HIS A 168 -5.82 -19.23 6.92
C HIS A 168 -5.00 -18.34 5.97
N TRP A 169 -3.74 -18.05 6.30
CA TRP A 169 -2.83 -17.26 5.46
C TRP A 169 -2.16 -18.11 4.38
N GLU A 170 -1.87 -19.38 4.68
CA GLU A 170 -1.18 -20.31 3.78
C GLU A 170 -1.72 -20.30 2.33
N PRO A 171 -3.05 -20.30 2.07
CA PRO A 171 -3.58 -20.26 0.70
C PRO A 171 -3.24 -18.98 -0.10
N PHE A 172 -2.77 -17.93 0.57
CA PHE A 172 -2.43 -16.63 -0.02
C PHE A 172 -0.92 -16.42 -0.20
N GLN A 173 -0.07 -17.23 0.44
CA GLN A 173 1.38 -17.11 0.32
C GLN A 173 1.96 -18.42 -0.21
N PRO A 174 2.32 -18.50 -1.50
CA PRO A 174 2.92 -19.70 -2.07
C PRO A 174 4.17 -20.13 -1.30
N GLY A 175 4.26 -21.43 -1.01
CA GLY A 175 5.38 -22.02 -0.28
C GLY A 175 5.40 -21.74 1.22
N LEU A 176 4.39 -21.06 1.78
CA LEU A 176 4.24 -20.93 3.23
C LEU A 176 3.90 -22.30 3.83
N THR A 177 4.51 -22.61 4.96
CA THR A 177 4.28 -23.84 5.73
C THR A 177 4.33 -23.51 7.23
N ALA A 178 3.90 -24.45 8.07
CA ALA A 178 4.07 -24.30 9.51
C ALA A 178 5.52 -24.13 9.97
N GLU A 179 6.47 -24.74 9.25
CA GLU A 179 7.89 -24.68 9.58
C GLU A 179 8.51 -23.31 9.28
N ASN A 180 7.99 -22.58 8.28
CA ASN A 180 8.54 -21.28 7.87
C ASN A 180 7.68 -20.07 8.29
N TRP A 181 6.53 -20.30 8.93
CA TRP A 181 5.60 -19.26 9.40
C TRP A 181 6.24 -18.20 10.29
N ASP A 182 7.00 -18.61 11.30
CA ASP A 182 7.62 -17.67 12.24
C ASP A 182 8.64 -16.77 11.53
N THR A 183 9.47 -17.36 10.67
CA THR A 183 10.43 -16.62 9.83
C THR A 183 9.71 -15.66 8.90
N PHE A 184 8.63 -16.11 8.26
CA PHE A 184 7.80 -15.26 7.39
C PHE A 184 7.24 -14.07 8.17
N THR A 185 6.56 -14.30 9.29
CA THR A 185 5.88 -13.23 10.03
C THR A 185 6.83 -12.24 10.71
N GLN A 186 8.03 -12.67 11.09
CA GLN A 186 9.07 -11.82 11.66
C GLN A 186 9.70 -10.87 10.63
N ASN A 187 9.78 -11.29 9.36
CA ASN A 187 10.49 -10.55 8.31
C ASN A 187 9.57 -9.84 7.33
N ALA A 188 8.43 -10.45 6.99
CA ALA A 188 7.45 -9.90 6.06
C ALA A 188 6.84 -8.62 6.66
N ARG A 189 6.84 -7.55 5.87
CA ARG A 189 6.27 -6.26 6.27
C ARG A 189 4.82 -6.16 5.84
N MET A 190 3.99 -5.45 6.62
CA MET A 190 2.61 -5.18 6.22
C MET A 190 2.54 -4.32 4.96
N VAL A 191 3.37 -3.28 4.91
CA VAL A 191 3.55 -2.40 3.75
C VAL A 191 5.03 -2.16 3.50
N THR A 192 5.46 -2.22 2.24
CA THR A 192 6.80 -1.85 1.79
C THR A 192 6.72 -0.83 0.67
N VAL A 193 7.54 0.21 0.75
CA VAL A 193 7.74 1.23 -0.28
C VAL A 193 9.21 1.23 -0.69
N VAL A 194 9.45 1.22 -2.00
CA VAL A 194 10.78 1.21 -2.59
C VAL A 194 10.91 2.37 -3.54
N TRP A 195 12.03 3.07 -3.47
CA TRP A 195 12.51 4.02 -4.47
C TRP A 195 13.76 3.44 -5.12
N SER A 196 13.87 3.52 -6.44
CA SER A 196 15.02 3.07 -7.23
C SER A 196 15.29 4.03 -8.38
N ASP A 197 16.57 4.31 -8.66
CA ASP A 197 17.04 5.09 -9.80
C ASP A 197 18.13 4.37 -10.63
N ASN A 198 18.02 3.03 -10.68
CA ASN A 198 18.91 2.01 -11.27
C ASN A 198 19.35 0.94 -10.24
N GLY A 199 18.67 0.84 -9.09
CA GLY A 199 18.89 -0.20 -8.10
C GLY A 199 18.28 -1.54 -8.54
N GLU A 200 18.99 -2.63 -8.30
CA GLU A 200 18.47 -3.98 -8.49
C GLU A 200 17.35 -4.26 -7.48
N PHE A 201 16.12 -4.26 -7.98
CA PHE A 201 14.91 -4.68 -7.27
C PHE A 201 14.10 -5.54 -8.25
N PRO A 202 13.11 -6.36 -7.85
CA PRO A 202 12.38 -7.21 -8.79
C PRO A 202 11.74 -6.48 -9.99
N SER A 203 11.57 -5.16 -9.89
CA SER A 203 11.26 -4.31 -11.03
C SER A 203 12.53 -4.02 -11.84
N LEU A 204 12.51 -4.36 -13.13
CA LEU A 204 13.60 -4.02 -14.07
C LEU A 204 13.62 -2.53 -14.45
N GLU A 205 12.65 -1.75 -13.99
CA GLU A 205 12.53 -0.33 -14.31
C GLU A 205 13.54 0.49 -13.52
N LYS A 206 14.42 1.18 -14.25
CA LYS A 206 15.50 2.01 -13.71
C LYS A 206 14.97 3.05 -12.72
N ASN A 207 14.13 3.96 -13.18
CA ASN A 207 13.59 5.06 -12.38
C ASN A 207 12.18 4.72 -11.92
N SER A 208 12.06 4.11 -10.73
CA SER A 208 10.79 3.54 -10.29
C SER A 208 10.49 3.69 -8.81
N LEU A 209 9.19 3.70 -8.48
CA LEU A 209 8.69 3.49 -7.12
C LEU A 209 7.84 2.23 -7.09
N THR A 210 7.96 1.44 -6.03
CA THR A 210 7.12 0.27 -5.81
C THR A 210 6.48 0.36 -4.43
N PHE A 211 5.15 0.31 -4.37
CA PHE A 211 4.38 0.25 -3.13
C PHE A 211 3.66 -1.09 -3.06
N LYS A 212 3.87 -1.86 -2.00
CA LYS A 212 3.27 -3.18 -1.79
C LYS A 212 2.58 -3.22 -0.42
N ALA A 213 1.32 -3.61 -0.41
CA ALA A 213 0.51 -3.78 0.80
C ALA A 213 -0.20 -5.14 0.85
N TYR A 214 0.25 -6.12 0.06
CA TYR A 214 -0.38 -7.45 -0.04
C TYR A 214 -0.63 -8.09 1.33
N ASN A 215 0.38 -8.12 2.19
CA ASN A 215 0.26 -8.70 3.54
C ASN A 215 -0.77 -7.97 4.39
N LEU A 216 -0.82 -6.64 4.32
CA LEU A 216 -1.86 -5.86 4.99
C LEU A 216 -3.27 -6.22 4.49
N ILE A 217 -3.44 -6.42 3.18
CA ILE A 217 -4.73 -6.80 2.60
C ILE A 217 -5.15 -8.21 3.06
N VAL A 218 -4.23 -9.18 3.06
CA VAL A 218 -4.50 -10.52 3.59
C VAL A 218 -4.86 -10.47 5.07
N TYR A 219 -4.05 -9.79 5.89
CA TYR A 219 -4.32 -9.61 7.32
C TYR A 219 -5.70 -9.03 7.58
N ASN A 220 -6.08 -7.96 6.87
CA ASN A 220 -7.37 -7.31 7.07
C ASN A 220 -8.54 -8.20 6.63
N SER A 221 -8.42 -8.94 5.52
CA SER A 221 -9.45 -9.90 5.09
C SER A 221 -9.62 -11.02 6.13
N LEU A 222 -8.51 -11.61 6.59
CA LEU A 222 -8.53 -12.66 7.61
C LEU A 222 -9.10 -12.16 8.94
N LYS A 223 -8.67 -10.99 9.39
CA LYS A 223 -9.18 -10.37 10.62
C LYS A 223 -10.72 -10.25 10.60
N ASN A 224 -11.28 -9.80 9.48
CA ASN A 224 -12.74 -9.68 9.34
C ASN A 224 -13.45 -11.04 9.29
N ARG A 225 -12.87 -12.03 8.60
CA ARG A 225 -13.44 -13.38 8.52
C ARG A 225 -13.43 -14.08 9.87
N LEU A 226 -12.30 -14.03 10.57
CA LEU A 226 -12.10 -14.68 11.86
C LEU A 226 -12.92 -13.99 12.97
N SER A 227 -13.14 -12.68 12.89
CA SER A 227 -14.03 -11.99 13.84
C SER A 227 -15.51 -12.36 13.64
N ASN A 228 -15.93 -12.66 12.41
CA ASN A 228 -17.32 -13.00 12.08
C ASN A 228 -17.67 -14.48 12.31
N GLN A 229 -16.69 -15.31 12.68
CA GLN A 229 -16.89 -16.73 13.03
C GLN A 229 -17.08 -16.97 14.54
N LYS A 230 -16.92 -15.92 15.36
CA LYS A 230 -17.14 -15.95 16.82
C LYS A 230 -18.54 -15.45 17.16
#